data_AF-A0A9W4UNF4-F1
#
_entry.id   AF-A0A9W4UNF4-F1
#
_cell.length_a   1.000
_cell.length_b   1.000
_cell.length_c   1.000
_cell.angle_alpha   90.00
_cell.angle_beta   90.00
_cell.angle_gamma   90.00
#
_symmetry.space_group_name_H-M   'P 1'
#
loop_
_entity.id
_entity.type
_entity.pdbx_description
1 polymer ?
#
loop_
_entity_poly.entity_id
_entity_poly.type
_entity_poly.pdbx_seq_one_letter_code
_entity_poly.pdbx_strand_id
1 'polypeptide(L)'
;MGQYPHLYDRPSICNLIIIPDHCLEALRVSLMCTANLGVYTFRWDSDPDRPLPKSNAERRCVDWDSLEQWAWSRKTDLKPTLLRETGQAEVIHM
;
A
#
# COMPACT_ATOMS: atom_id res chain seq x y z
N MET A 1 2.07 -22.82 -12.85
CA MET A 1 2.23 -23.22 -11.44
C MET A 1 1.35 -22.29 -10.64
N GLY A 2 0.09 -22.69 -10.47
CA GLY A 2 -1.01 -21.78 -10.18
C GLY A 2 -1.94 -22.31 -9.11
N GLN A 3 -2.49 -21.34 -8.39
CA GLN A 3 -3.81 -21.27 -7.77
C GLN A 3 -4.21 -22.34 -6.75
N TYR A 4 -4.15 -21.90 -5.50
CA TYR A 4 -4.82 -22.42 -4.30
C TYR A 4 -6.22 -23.01 -4.59
N PRO A 5 -6.39 -24.34 -4.53
CA PRO A 5 -7.60 -25.02 -5.03
C PRO A 5 -8.70 -25.22 -3.97
N HIS A 6 -8.64 -24.57 -2.81
CA HIS A 6 -9.55 -24.86 -1.68
C HIS A 6 -10.58 -23.76 -1.36
N LEU A 7 -10.70 -22.71 -2.18
CA LEU A 7 -11.60 -21.58 -1.90
C LEU A 7 -12.91 -21.59 -2.70
N TYR A 8 -13.21 -22.66 -3.43
CA TYR A 8 -14.39 -22.72 -4.30
C TYR A 8 -15.23 -23.96 -4.09
N ASP A 9 -15.53 -24.30 -2.83
CA ASP A 9 -16.55 -25.31 -2.60
C ASP A 9 -17.32 -25.05 -1.30
N ARG A 10 -18.36 -24.20 -1.39
CA ARG A 10 -19.75 -24.59 -1.09
C ARG A 10 -20.70 -23.38 -1.15
N PRO A 11 -21.81 -23.46 -1.90
CA PRO A 11 -22.89 -22.50 -1.80
C PRO A 11 -23.74 -22.84 -0.56
N SER A 12 -24.28 -21.80 0.09
CA SER A 12 -25.18 -21.80 1.26
C SER A 12 -24.49 -21.44 2.59
N ILE A 13 -25.04 -20.41 3.25
CA ILE A 13 -24.79 -19.94 4.62
C ILE A 13 -23.90 -18.69 4.70
N CYS A 14 -24.45 -17.56 4.23
CA CYS A 14 -24.22 -16.27 4.86
C CYS A 14 -24.72 -16.32 6.32
N ASN A 15 -23.82 -16.55 7.29
CA ASN A 15 -24.08 -16.29 8.71
C ASN A 15 -23.28 -15.05 9.13
N LEU A 16 -24.00 -14.04 9.64
CA LEU A 16 -23.63 -12.62 9.72
C LEU A 16 -22.46 -12.24 10.67
N ILE A 17 -21.69 -13.20 11.19
CA ILE A 17 -20.54 -12.95 12.11
C ILE A 17 -19.25 -13.65 11.65
N ILE A 18 -19.30 -14.69 10.81
CA ILE A 18 -18.11 -15.43 10.32
C ILE A 18 -17.50 -14.78 9.05
N ILE A 19 -18.28 -13.93 8.36
CA ILE A 19 -17.90 -13.25 7.12
C ILE A 19 -16.70 -12.30 7.27
N PRO A 20 -16.60 -11.43 8.31
CA PRO A 20 -15.43 -10.56 8.41
C PRO A 20 -14.16 -11.37 8.59
N ASP A 21 -14.12 -12.41 9.43
CA ASP A 21 -12.83 -13.02 9.78
C ASP A 21 -12.14 -13.67 8.58
N HIS A 22 -12.82 -14.51 7.81
CA HIS A 22 -12.17 -15.20 6.69
C HIS A 22 -11.92 -14.29 5.48
N CYS A 23 -12.85 -13.38 5.16
CA CYS A 23 -12.65 -12.43 4.05
C CYS A 23 -11.58 -11.39 4.39
N LEU A 24 -11.59 -10.85 5.61
CA LEU A 24 -10.56 -9.91 6.05
C LEU A 24 -9.20 -10.59 6.13
N GLU A 25 -9.12 -11.85 6.57
CA GLU A 25 -7.84 -12.57 6.56
C GLU A 25 -7.35 -12.86 5.14
N ALA A 26 -8.24 -13.23 4.21
CA ALA A 26 -7.86 -13.37 2.82
C ALA A 26 -7.36 -12.05 2.22
N LEU A 27 -8.01 -10.92 2.53
CA LEU A 27 -7.57 -9.59 2.13
C LEU A 27 -6.24 -9.21 2.77
N ARG A 28 -6.08 -9.45 4.08
CA ARG A 28 -4.85 -9.17 4.83
C ARG A 28 -3.67 -9.92 4.22
N VAL A 29 -3.80 -11.23 4.02
CA VAL A 29 -2.75 -12.05 3.42
C VAL A 29 -2.43 -11.59 2.00
N SER A 30 -3.45 -11.25 1.20
CA SER A 30 -3.25 -10.74 -0.16
C SER A 30 -2.48 -9.40 -0.18
N LEU A 31 -2.84 -8.47 0.70
CA LEU A 31 -2.18 -7.17 0.85
C LEU A 31 -0.76 -7.28 1.40
N MET A 32 -0.52 -8.19 2.35
CA MET A 32 0.81 -8.42 2.90
C MET A 32 1.75 -9.04 1.87
N CYS A 33 1.25 -9.98 1.05
CA CYS A 33 2.02 -10.56 -0.04
C CYS A 33 2.31 -9.48 -1.09
N THR A 34 1.27 -8.80 -1.59
CA THR A 34 1.39 -7.88 -2.74
C THR A 34 1.44 -6.41 -2.34
N ALA A 35 2.17 -6.11 -1.25
CA ALA A 35 2.32 -4.75 -0.77
C ALA A 35 2.88 -3.84 -1.89
N ASN A 36 2.16 -2.76 -2.19
CA ASN A 36 2.55 -1.85 -3.26
C ASN A 36 3.66 -0.90 -2.79
N LEU A 37 4.91 -1.19 -3.15
CA LEU A 37 6.08 -0.33 -2.88
C LEU A 37 6.34 0.69 -3.99
N GLY A 38 5.39 0.84 -4.90
CA GLY A 38 5.47 1.74 -6.02
C GLY A 38 5.45 3.20 -5.61
N VAL A 39 6.53 3.93 -5.92
CA VAL A 39 6.47 5.39 -5.92
C VAL A 39 5.83 5.85 -7.23
N TYR A 40 4.74 6.60 -7.12
CA TYR A 40 4.12 7.27 -8.26
C TYR A 40 4.78 8.63 -8.44
N THR A 41 5.35 8.83 -9.63
CA THR A 41 5.90 10.11 -10.07
C THR A 41 4.99 10.69 -11.15
N PHE A 42 5.18 11.98 -11.44
CA PHE A 42 4.43 12.69 -12.46
C PHE A 42 5.39 13.17 -13.55
N ARG A 43 5.04 12.93 -14.82
CA ARG A 43 5.78 13.44 -15.98
C ARG A 43 4.89 14.38 -16.80
N TRP A 44 5.44 15.49 -17.26
CA TRP A 44 4.79 16.37 -18.22
C TRP A 44 5.26 15.98 -19.63
N ASP A 45 4.32 15.67 -20.52
CA ASP A 45 4.58 15.61 -21.96
C ASP A 45 4.28 16.98 -22.59
N SER A 46 4.39 17.11 -23.92
CA SER A 46 4.12 18.34 -24.67
C SER A 46 2.71 18.92 -24.50
N ASP A 47 1.78 18.20 -23.88
CA ASP A 47 0.44 18.67 -23.53
C ASP A 47 0.40 19.12 -22.06
N PRO A 48 0.22 20.43 -21.77
CA PRO A 48 0.48 21.01 -20.45
C PRO A 48 -0.67 20.84 -19.45
N ASP A 49 -1.86 20.41 -19.86
CA ASP A 49 -3.06 20.53 -19.02
C ASP A 49 -3.05 19.60 -17.79
N ARG A 50 -2.32 18.48 -17.84
CA ARG A 50 -2.13 17.60 -16.68
C ARG A 50 -0.90 16.69 -16.81
N PRO A 51 -0.14 16.48 -15.72
CA PRO A 51 0.90 15.48 -15.73
C PRO A 51 0.34 14.05 -15.83
N LEU A 52 1.08 13.18 -16.48
CA LEU A 52 0.79 11.75 -16.54
C LEU A 52 1.46 11.02 -15.36
N PRO A 53 0.74 10.14 -14.65
CA PRO A 53 1.36 9.31 -13.63
C PRO A 53 2.31 8.31 -14.29
N LYS A 54 3.53 8.20 -13.76
CA LYS A 54 4.53 7.21 -14.13
C LYS A 54 4.95 6.46 -12.88
N SER A 55 4.86 5.13 -12.96
CA SER A 55 5.33 4.24 -11.90
C SER A 55 6.02 3.04 -12.54
N ASN A 56 7.15 2.64 -11.97
CA ASN A 56 7.84 1.40 -12.32
C ASN A 56 7.52 0.29 -11.30
N ALA A 57 6.40 0.41 -10.58
CA ALA A 57 6.02 -0.52 -9.54
C ALA A 57 5.70 -1.90 -10.11
N GLU A 58 6.51 -2.89 -9.74
CA GLU A 58 6.20 -4.29 -10.02
C GLU A 58 5.44 -4.90 -8.84
N ARG A 59 4.33 -5.58 -9.13
CA ARG A 59 3.56 -6.31 -8.12
C ARG A 59 4.05 -7.75 -8.05
N ARG A 60 4.86 -8.03 -7.04
CA ARG A 60 5.34 -9.38 -6.72
C ARG A 60 5.22 -9.59 -5.22
N CYS A 61 5.13 -10.85 -4.79
CA CYS A 61 5.06 -11.10 -3.36
C CYS A 61 6.37 -10.68 -2.66
N VAL A 62 6.23 -10.00 -1.54
CA VAL A 62 7.36 -9.49 -0.74
C VAL A 62 7.46 -10.24 0.58
N ASP A 63 8.65 -10.20 1.19
CA ASP A 63 8.83 -10.58 2.58
C ASP A 63 8.24 -9.48 3.47
N TRP A 64 7.11 -9.78 4.12
CA TRP A 64 6.38 -8.82 4.94
C TRP A 64 7.20 -8.32 6.13
N ASP A 65 7.90 -9.20 6.83
CA ASP A 65 8.60 -8.84 8.07
C ASP A 65 9.74 -7.86 7.80
N SER A 66 10.48 -8.09 6.72
CA SER A 66 11.53 -7.18 6.25
C SER A 66 10.95 -5.82 5.83
N LEU A 67 9.82 -5.82 5.13
CA LEU A 67 9.14 -4.60 4.71
C LEU A 67 8.63 -3.79 5.90
N GLU A 68 7.97 -4.46 6.84
CA GLU A 68 7.41 -3.84 8.05
C GLU A 68 8.53 -3.19 8.88
N GLN A 69 9.63 -3.91 9.13
CA GLN A 69 10.79 -3.36 9.83
C GLN A 69 11.38 -2.14 9.12
N TRP A 70 11.53 -2.22 7.79
CA TRP A 70 11.99 -1.09 6.98
C TRP A 70 11.05 0.12 7.12
N ALA A 71 9.73 -0.09 7.04
CA ALA A 71 8.73 0.97 7.12
C ALA A 71 8.72 1.64 8.51
N TRP A 72 8.73 0.83 9.58
CA TRP A 72 8.80 1.34 10.95
C TRP A 72 10.08 2.12 11.24
N SER A 73 11.22 1.70 10.67
CA SER A 73 12.50 2.40 10.83
C SER A 73 12.56 3.76 10.14
N ARG A 74 11.69 4.01 9.15
CA ARG A 74 11.68 5.23 8.32
C ARG A 74 10.39 6.04 8.43
N LYS A 75 9.49 5.67 9.34
CA LYS A 75 8.30 6.47 9.59
C LYS A 75 8.71 7.89 9.99
N THR A 76 7.99 8.87 9.48
CA THR A 76 8.12 10.25 9.95
C THR A 76 7.41 10.37 11.30
N ASP A 77 7.87 11.30 12.13
CA ASP A 77 7.13 11.65 13.34
C ASP A 77 5.73 12.17 13.01
N LEU A 78 4.81 12.05 13.96
CA LEU A 78 3.43 12.57 13.84
C LEU A 78 3.37 14.10 13.73
N LYS A 79 4.47 14.78 14.05
CA LYS A 79 4.63 16.23 13.95
C LYS A 79 5.92 16.55 13.20
N PRO A 80 5.99 16.24 11.89
CA PRO A 80 7.20 16.49 11.14
C PRO A 80 7.44 17.99 11.01
N THR A 81 8.71 18.39 11.02
CA THR A 81 9.12 19.77 10.75
C THR A 81 9.46 19.89 9.28
N LEU A 82 8.75 20.75 8.55
CA LEU A 82 9.10 21.09 7.18
C LEU A 82 10.17 22.18 7.19
N LEU A 83 11.23 21.94 6.43
CA LEU A 83 12.21 22.97 6.09
C LEU A 83 11.78 23.58 4.75
N ARG A 84 11.35 24.84 4.78
CA ARG A 84 11.10 25.59 3.54
C ARG A 84 12.42 26.01 2.93
N GLU A 85 12.43 26.22 1.61
CA GLU A 85 13.59 26.78 0.89
C GLU A 85 14.03 28.15 1.45
N THR A 86 13.11 28.88 2.09
CA THR A 86 13.37 30.14 2.81
C THR A 86 14.14 29.97 4.12
N GLY A 87 14.49 28.74 4.52
CA GLY A 87 15.15 28.42 5.79
C GLY A 87 14.22 28.45 7.00
N GLN A 88 12.91 28.62 6.79
CA GLN A 88 11.91 28.59 7.86
C GLN A 88 11.52 27.14 8.19
N ALA A 89 11.61 26.79 9.47
CA ALA A 89 11.15 25.52 10.00
C ALA A 89 9.72 25.67 10.55
N GLU A 90 8.78 24.88 10.04
CA GLU A 90 7.38 24.89 10.46
C GLU A 90 6.95 23.47 10.84
N VAL A 91 6.37 23.31 12.04
CA VAL A 91 5.78 22.03 12.46
C VAL A 91 4.43 21.89 11.79
N ILE A 92 4.28 20.87 10.94
CA ILE A 92 2.98 20.54 10.36
C ILE A 92 2.27 19.53 11.25
N HIS A 93 0.98 19.77 11.48
CA HIS A 93 0.09 18.81 12.12
C HIS A 93 -0.60 18.03 11.00
N MET A 94 -0.26 16.75 10.89
CA MET A 94 -0.89 15.82 9.94
C MET A 94 -2.27 15.40 10.42
#